data_AF-A0A388STH4-F1
#
_entry.id   AF-A0A388STH4-F1
#
_cell.length_a   1.000
_cell.length_b   1.000
_cell.length_c   1.000
_cell.angle_alpha   90.00
_cell.angle_beta   90.00
_cell.angle_gamma   90.00
#
_symmetry.space_group_name_H-M   'P 1'
#
loop_
_entity.id
_entity.type
_entity.pdbx_description
1 polymer ?
#
loop_
_entity_poly.entity_id
_entity_poly.type
_entity_poly.pdbx_seq_one_letter_code
_entity_poly.pdbx_strand_id
1 'polypeptide(L)' 'MSNLYSLPVQGTQFRNFYGGNLQGEHESCVEVGQIPGSVSSYALRDNKPEGAGRELRFTEAELDDFARGWAAQRGLTL' A
#
# COMPACT_ATOMS: atom_id res chain seq x y z
N MET A 1 9.14 -3.07 -18.43
CA MET A 1 8.41 -2.60 -17.23
C MET A 1 8.25 -1.10 -17.36
N SER A 2 7.03 -0.58 -17.27
CA SER A 2 6.80 0.87 -17.27
C SER A 2 7.27 1.44 -15.93
N ASN A 3 7.90 2.61 -15.93
CA ASN A 3 8.35 3.25 -14.69
C ASN A 3 7.13 3.75 -13.90
N LEU A 4 6.67 3.01 -12.89
CA LEU A 4 5.50 3.40 -12.10
C LEU A 4 5.68 4.75 -11.39
N TYR A 5 6.91 5.16 -11.11
CA TYR A 5 7.20 6.45 -10.48
C TYR A 5 6.97 7.65 -11.41
N SER A 6 6.75 7.45 -12.72
CA SER A 6 6.32 8.52 -13.60
C SER A 6 4.81 8.81 -13.51
N LEU A 7 4.03 7.99 -12.80
CA LEU A 7 2.60 8.18 -12.61
C LEU A 7 2.32 9.10 -11.40
N PRO A 8 1.30 9.98 -11.50
CA PRO A 8 0.91 10.85 -10.38
C PRO A 8 0.29 10.01 -9.26
N VAL A 9 0.67 10.28 -8.02
CA VAL A 9 0.03 9.66 -6.84
C VAL A 9 -1.05 10.57 -6.25
N GLN A 10 -1.06 11.86 -6.61
CA GLN A 10 -2.07 12.82 -6.23
C GLN A 10 -3.45 12.35 -6.71
N GLY A 11 -4.43 12.32 -5.81
CA GLY A 11 -5.77 11.82 -6.09
C GLY A 11 -5.95 10.32 -5.85
N THR A 12 -4.90 9.59 -5.46
CA THR A 12 -5.02 8.21 -4.97
C THR A 12 -5.92 8.17 -3.74
N GLN A 13 -6.96 7.36 -3.78
CA GLN A 13 -7.78 7.06 -2.60
C GLN A 13 -7.14 5.91 -1.83
N PHE A 14 -6.52 6.24 -0.70
CA PHE A 14 -5.86 5.27 0.15
C PHE A 14 -6.85 4.61 1.11
N ARG A 15 -6.73 3.29 1.24
CA ARG A 15 -7.41 2.47 2.24
C ARG A 15 -6.43 2.04 3.33
N ASN A 16 -6.86 2.14 4.58
CA ASN A 16 -6.05 1.83 5.75
C ASN A 16 -6.16 0.34 6.12
N PHE A 17 -5.01 -0.26 6.43
CA PHE A 17 -4.84 -1.58 7.01
C PHE A 17 -4.15 -1.43 8.36
N TYR A 18 -4.96 -1.50 9.41
CA TYR A 18 -4.55 -1.34 10.80
C TYR A 18 -3.97 -2.64 11.35
N GLY A 19 -2.83 -2.57 12.05
CA GLY A 19 -2.16 -3.72 12.67
C GLY A 19 -2.72 -4.13 14.04
N GLY A 20 -3.71 -3.38 14.57
CA GLY A 20 -4.26 -3.53 15.93
C GLY A 20 -3.85 -2.39 16.86
N ASN A 21 -4.67 -2.14 17.89
CA ASN A 21 -4.74 -0.94 18.77
C ASN A 21 -5.46 0.29 18.18
N LEU A 22 -6.74 0.11 17.81
CA LEU A 22 -7.68 1.14 17.34
C LEU A 22 -8.03 2.24 18.38
N GLN A 23 -7.30 2.37 19.48
CA GLN A 23 -7.67 3.21 20.63
C GLN A 23 -6.55 4.17 21.10
N GLY A 24 -5.48 4.35 20.31
CA GLY A 24 -4.38 5.25 20.68
C GLY A 24 -4.04 6.27 19.60
N GLU A 25 -3.60 7.47 20.00
CA GLU A 25 -3.20 8.59 19.12
C GLU A 25 -1.94 8.33 18.26
N HIS A 26 -1.38 7.12 18.34
CA HIS A 26 -0.12 6.72 17.68
C HIS A 26 -0.27 5.48 16.77
N GLU A 27 -1.49 5.14 16.38
CA GLU A 27 -1.73 3.95 15.55
C GLU A 27 -1.10 4.11 14.15
N SER A 28 -0.14 3.21 13.86
CA SER A 28 0.59 3.16 12.60
C SER A 28 -0.03 2.14 11.67
N CYS A 29 -0.38 2.58 10.46
CA CYS A 29 -1.14 1.78 9.51
C CYS A 29 -0.42 1.72 8.18
N VAL A 30 -0.59 0.60 7.46
CA VAL A 30 -0.26 0.56 6.03
C VAL A 30 -1.45 1.11 5.26
N GLU A 31 -1.18 1.96 4.29
CA GLU A 31 -2.16 2.53 3.38
C GLU A 31 -1.88 2.05 1.96
N VAL A 32 -2.92 1.57 1.27
CA VAL A 32 -2.84 1.08 -0.12
C VAL A 32 -3.89 1.79 -0.95
N GLY A 33 -3.52 2.26 -2.14
CA GLY A 33 -4.47 2.85 -3.08
C GLY A 33 -4.04 2.69 -4.53
N GLN A 34 -5.01 2.64 -5.44
CA GLN A 34 -4.74 2.53 -6.88
C GLN A 34 -4.23 3.86 -7.43
N ILE A 35 -3.17 3.82 -8.22
CA ILE A 35 -2.54 5.00 -8.82
C ILE A 35 -3.44 5.53 -9.95
N PRO A 36 -3.83 6.81 -9.94
CA PRO A 36 -4.60 7.42 -11.03
C PRO A 36 -3.93 7.27 -12.40
N GLY A 37 -4.72 6.97 -13.41
CA GLY A 37 -4.22 6.75 -14.78
C GLY A 37 -3.64 5.35 -15.03
N SER A 38 -3.70 4.45 -14.05
CA SER A 38 -3.38 3.02 -14.22
C SER A 38 -4.47 2.15 -13.62
N VAL A 39 -4.83 1.07 -14.33
CA VAL A 39 -5.83 0.09 -13.85
C VAL A 39 -5.22 -1.02 -12.99
N SER A 40 -3.89 -1.16 -13.00
CA SER A 40 -3.20 -2.30 -12.36
C SER A 40 -1.90 -1.86 -11.67
N SER A 41 -1.92 -0.69 -11.06
CA SER A 41 -0.78 -0.15 -10.30
C SER A 41 -1.25 0.53 -9.03
N TYR A 42 -0.49 0.33 -7.97
CA TYR A 42 -0.87 0.73 -6.62
C TYR A 42 0.28 1.42 -5.92
N ALA A 43 -0.07 2.37 -5.05
CA ALA A 43 0.83 3.05 -4.15
C ALA A 43 0.64 2.53 -2.72
N LEU A 44 1.75 2.30 -2.04
CA LEU A 44 1.83 1.91 -0.64
C LEU A 44 2.54 3.00 0.16
N ARG A 45 2.00 3.34 1.33
CA ARG A 45 2.65 4.22 2.30
C ARG A 45 2.26 3.82 3.72
N ASP A 46 2.91 4.40 4.71
CA ASP A 46 2.38 4.42 6.06
C ASP A 46 1.68 5.75 6.36
N ASN A 47 0.74 5.74 7.30
CA ASN A 47 -0.08 6.91 7.63
C ASN A 47 0.65 8.00 8.44
N LYS A 48 1.95 7.86 8.71
CA LYS A 48 2.70 8.88 9.44
C LYS A 48 3.13 10.02 8.50
N PRO A 49 3.23 11.26 9.02
CA PRO A 49 3.67 12.41 8.22
C PRO A 49 5.04 12.20 7.54
N GLU A 50 5.96 11.46 8.17
CA GLU A 50 7.29 11.20 7.63
C GLU A 50 7.30 10.34 6.36
N GLY A 51 6.22 9.57 6.13
CA GLY A 51 6.03 8.75 4.94
C GLY A 51 5.44 9.51 3.75
N ALA A 52 4.94 10.74 3.95
CA ALA A 52 4.28 11.51 2.90
C ALA A 52 5.23 11.83 1.73
N GLY A 53 4.80 11.56 0.50
CA GLY A 53 5.60 11.78 -0.72
C GLY A 53 6.68 10.71 -0.96
N ARG A 54 6.71 9.65 -0.15
CA ARG A 54 7.65 8.54 -0.25
C ARG A 54 6.96 7.22 -0.58
N GLU A 55 5.85 7.29 -1.31
CA GLU A 55 5.02 6.13 -1.61
C GLU A 55 5.81 5.11 -2.45
N LEU A 56 5.79 3.86 -2.00
CA LEU A 56 6.24 2.73 -2.81
C LEU A 56 5.20 2.43 -3.89
N ARG A 57 5.63 1.99 -5.06
CA ARG A 57 4.74 1.74 -6.20
C ARG A 57 4.98 0.34 -6.74
N PHE A 58 3.88 -0.37 -6.98
CA PHE A 58 3.91 -1.75 -7.42
C PHE A 58 2.82 -2.00 -8.45
N THR A 59 3.05 -2.97 -9.32
CA THR A 59 1.99 -3.53 -10.15
C THR A 59 1.04 -4.38 -9.30
N GLU A 60 -0.17 -4.61 -9.81
CA GLU A 60 -1.12 -5.53 -9.20
C GLU A 60 -0.50 -6.91 -8.96
N ALA A 61 0.17 -7.47 -9.97
CA ALA A 61 0.79 -8.79 -9.89
C ALA A 61 1.87 -8.88 -8.80
N GLU A 62 2.70 -7.84 -8.63
CA GLU A 62 3.74 -7.81 -7.59
C GLU A 62 3.13 -7.75 -6.18
N LEU A 63 2.08 -6.94 -5.98
CA LEU A 63 1.41 -6.87 -4.67
C LEU A 63 0.63 -8.12 -4.33
N ASP A 64 -0.02 -8.73 -5.33
CA ASP A 64 -0.76 -9.97 -5.16
C ASP A 64 0.17 -11.12 -4.77
N ASP A 65 1.32 -11.24 -5.44
CA ASP A 65 2.33 -12.23 -5.11
C ASP A 65 2.89 -12.00 -3.70
N PHE A 66 3.23 -10.76 -3.36
CA PHE A 66 3.68 -10.38 -2.02
C PHE A 66 2.63 -10.72 -0.95
N ALA A 67 1.37 -10.33 -1.15
CA ALA A 67 0.32 -10.54 -0.16
C ALA A 67 0.06 -12.03 0.11
N ARG A 68 -0.03 -12.84 -0.96
CA ARG A 68 -0.22 -14.29 -0.84
C ARG A 68 0.99 -14.97 -0.22
N GLY A 69 2.20 -14.63 -0.68
CA GLY A 69 3.45 -15.18 -0.18
C GLY A 69 3.69 -14.84 1.28
N TRP A 70 3.49 -13.58 1.67
CA TRP A 70 3.61 -13.11 3.04
C TRP A 70 2.61 -13.81 3.98
N ALA A 71 1.34 -13.91 3.58
CA ALA A 71 0.32 -14.61 4.35
C ALA A 71 0.68 -16.08 4.56
N ALA A 72 1.06 -16.79 3.49
CA ALA A 72 1.46 -18.19 3.55
C ALA A 72 2.67 -18.41 4.45
N GLN A 73 3.72 -17.59 4.30
CA GLN A 73 4.94 -17.67 5.13
C GLN A 73 4.64 -17.48 6.63
N ARG A 74 3.62 -16.67 6.95
CA ARG A 74 3.22 -16.36 8.33
C ARG A 74 2.12 -17.28 8.87
N GLY A 75 1.62 -18.22 8.06
CA GLY A 75 0.48 -19.06 8.43
C GLY A 75 -0.83 -18.30 8.63
N LEU A 76 -0.98 -17.14 7.98
CA LEU A 76 -2.22 -16.36 8.01
C LEU A 76 -3.27 -16.98 7.09
N THR A 77 -4.54 -16.90 7.48
CA THR A 77 -5.67 -17.33 6.64
C THR A 77 -6.15 -16.16 5.78
N LEU A 78 -6.35 -16.41 4.49
CA LEU A 78 -6.85 -15.45 3.50
C LEU A 78 -8.36 -15.60 3.28
#